data_AF-A0A3D2B113-F1
#
_entry.id   AF-A0A3D2B113-F1
#
_cell.length_a   1.000
_cell.length_b   1.000
_cell.length_c   1.000
_cell.angle_alpha   90.00
_cell.angle_beta   90.00
_cell.angle_gamma   90.00
#
_symmetry.space_group_name_H-M   'P 1'
#
loop_
_entity.id
_entity.type
_entity.pdbx_description
1 polymer ?
#
loop_
_entity_poly.entity_id
_entity_poly.type
_entity_poly.pdbx_seq_one_letter_code
_entity_poly.pdbx_strand_id
1 'polypeptide(L)'
;MFGAENFVIEPITDPLTVRQGAGHHHIGIDTDCLPAGEVIPQAAPWVHFGTGSDMIEMQFEPGPHRVCLQIGDGEHRTIEGLNAMVSFTVE
;
A
#
# COMPACT_ATOMS: atom_id res chain seq x y z
N MET A 1 0.07 7.40 9.83
CA MET A 1 1.46 7.31 9.35
C MET A 1 1.83 5.85 9.31
N PHE A 2 2.48 5.43 8.23
CA PHE A 2 2.95 4.07 8.00
C PHE A 2 4.47 4.08 7.97
N GLY A 3 5.08 2.92 8.20
CA GLY A 3 6.52 2.78 8.14
C GLY A 3 6.91 1.47 7.47
N ALA A 4 8.19 1.37 7.11
CA ALA A 4 8.79 0.14 6.63
C ALA A 4 10.14 -0.05 7.32
N GLU A 5 10.41 -1.27 7.79
CA GLU A 5 11.68 -1.62 8.40
C GLU A 5 12.59 -2.32 7.39
N ASN A 6 13.86 -1.90 7.33
CA ASN A 6 14.85 -2.44 6.40
C ASN A 6 14.43 -2.40 4.91
N PHE A 7 13.56 -1.46 4.54
CA PHE A 7 13.05 -1.29 3.19
C PHE A 7 12.91 0.19 2.84
N VAL A 8 13.25 0.56 1.61
CA VAL A 8 13.24 1.96 1.17
C VAL A 8 11.89 2.33 0.58
N ILE A 9 11.30 3.41 1.08
CA ILE A 9 10.12 4.02 0.47
C ILE A 9 10.57 5.15 -0.47
N GLU A 10 10.13 5.09 -1.72
CA GLU A 10 10.53 6.04 -2.76
C GLU A 10 9.38 6.37 -3.73
N PRO A 11 9.41 7.55 -4.37
CA PRO A 11 8.48 7.86 -5.44
C PRO A 11 8.67 6.96 -6.66
N ILE A 12 7.59 6.77 -7.41
CA ILE A 12 7.63 6.25 -8.77
C ILE A 12 8.41 7.23 -9.66
N THR A 13 9.21 6.69 -10.57
CA THR A 13 9.97 7.45 -11.55
C THR A 13 9.34 7.37 -12.94
N ASP A 14 9.61 8.38 -13.77
CA ASP A 14 9.35 8.35 -15.21
C ASP A 14 10.67 8.66 -15.96
N PRO A 15 11.27 7.71 -16.71
CA PRO A 15 10.76 6.36 -16.98
C PRO A 15 10.75 5.47 -15.73
N LEU A 16 9.88 4.46 -15.76
CA LEU A 16 9.70 3.53 -14.65
C LEU A 16 10.98 2.76 -14.36
N THR A 17 11.36 2.71 -13.07
CA THR A 17 12.50 1.94 -12.58
C THR A 17 12.06 1.05 -11.42
N VAL A 18 12.43 -0.23 -11.45
CA VAL A 18 12.27 -1.15 -10.32
C VAL A 18 13.63 -1.29 -9.62
N ARG A 19 13.66 -0.98 -8.31
CA ARG A 19 14.87 -1.08 -7.47
C ARG A 19 14.68 -2.14 -6.40
N GLN A 20 15.65 -3.04 -6.29
CA GLN A 20 15.66 -4.06 -5.24
C GLN A 20 15.70 -3.38 -3.86
N GLY A 21 14.84 -3.83 -2.96
CA GLY A 21 14.73 -3.25 -1.61
C GLY A 21 14.06 -1.88 -1.56
N ALA A 22 13.37 -1.46 -2.62
CA ALA A 22 12.64 -0.19 -2.66
C ALA A 22 11.26 -0.31 -3.32
N GLY A 23 10.36 0.59 -2.96
CA GLY A 23 8.97 0.59 -3.42
C GLY A 23 8.16 1.72 -2.79
N HIS A 24 6.84 1.62 -2.84
CA HIS A 24 5.94 2.63 -2.29
C HIS A 24 4.67 2.01 -1.69
N HIS A 25 3.98 2.81 -0.87
CA HIS A 25 2.81 2.35 -0.15
C HIS A 25 1.55 2.26 -1.02
N HIS A 26 0.72 1.30 -0.67
CA HIS A 26 -0.63 1.12 -1.15
C HIS A 26 -1.53 0.76 0.03
N ILE A 27 -2.79 1.13 -0.11
CA ILE A 27 -3.81 0.86 0.89
C ILE A 27 -5.01 0.22 0.19
N GLY A 28 -5.33 -1.02 0.55
CA GLY A 28 -6.57 -1.69 0.19
C GLY A 28 -7.62 -1.47 1.28
N ILE A 29 -8.74 -0.86 0.94
CA ILE A 29 -9.83 -0.58 1.89
C ILE A 29 -10.86 -1.71 1.85
N ASP A 30 -11.22 -2.25 3.01
CA ASP A 30 -12.18 -3.34 3.22
C ASP A 30 -11.96 -4.59 2.35
N THR A 31 -10.72 -4.76 1.89
CA THR A 31 -10.26 -5.89 1.09
C THR A 31 -9.11 -6.61 1.79
N ASP A 32 -8.90 -7.87 1.42
CA ASP A 32 -7.71 -8.62 1.78
C ASP A 32 -6.48 -8.07 1.04
N CYS A 33 -5.30 -8.29 1.62
CA CYS A 33 -4.03 -8.06 0.94
C CYS A 33 -3.90 -8.98 -0.27
N LEU A 34 -3.27 -8.48 -1.33
CA LEU A 34 -2.99 -9.30 -2.50
C LEU A 34 -1.83 -10.27 -2.20
N PRO A 35 -1.82 -11.47 -2.81
CA PRO A 35 -0.66 -12.35 -2.80
C PRO A 35 0.60 -11.64 -3.32
N ALA A 36 1.78 -12.12 -2.93
CA ALA A 36 3.06 -11.58 -3.42
C ALA A 36 3.21 -11.77 -4.94
N GLY A 37 3.77 -10.77 -5.62
CA GLY A 37 3.99 -10.73 -7.07
C GLY A 37 2.80 -10.25 -7.90
N GLU A 38 1.63 -10.09 -7.29
CA GLU A 38 0.42 -9.58 -7.95
C GLU A 38 0.52 -8.07 -8.21
N VAL A 39 -0.08 -7.62 -9.31
CA VAL A 39 -0.15 -6.18 -9.63
C VAL A 39 -1.31 -5.57 -8.87
N ILE A 40 -1.04 -4.48 -8.15
CA ILE A 40 -2.07 -3.72 -7.43
C ILE A 40 -2.94 -2.98 -8.46
N PRO A 41 -4.27 -3.22 -8.52
CA PRO A 41 -5.14 -2.56 -9.48
C PRO A 41 -5.15 -1.04 -9.31
N GLN A 42 -5.12 -0.30 -10.42
CA GLN A 42 -5.36 1.15 -10.44
C GLN A 42 -6.86 1.47 -10.42
N ALA A 43 -7.56 0.90 -9.45
CA ALA A 43 -9.00 1.04 -9.26
C ALA A 43 -9.36 0.83 -7.79
N ALA A 44 -10.59 1.23 -7.42
CA ALA A 44 -11.13 0.93 -6.11
C ALA A 44 -11.07 -0.59 -5.81
N PRO A 45 -10.77 -1.01 -4.57
CA PRO A 45 -10.66 -0.17 -3.36
C PRO A 45 -9.23 0.27 -3.02
N TRP A 46 -8.32 0.35 -4.01
CA TRP A 46 -6.90 0.63 -3.78
C TRP A 46 -6.57 2.12 -3.85
N VAL A 47 -5.83 2.61 -2.85
CA VAL A 47 -5.25 3.95 -2.79
C VAL A 47 -3.74 3.84 -2.97
N HIS A 48 -3.19 4.66 -3.88
CA HIS A 48 -1.79 4.60 -4.32
C HIS A 48 -0.99 5.78 -3.78
N PHE A 49 0.21 5.52 -3.27
CA PHE A 49 1.11 6.54 -2.70
C PHE A 49 2.38 6.68 -3.55
N GLY A 50 2.22 6.84 -4.86
CA GLY A 50 3.33 6.88 -5.83
C GLY A 50 4.33 8.04 -5.65
N THR A 51 4.09 8.96 -4.72
CA THR A 51 5.03 10.05 -4.35
C THR A 51 5.98 9.66 -3.21
N GLY A 52 5.89 8.44 -2.67
CA GLY A 52 6.63 8.04 -1.48
C GLY A 52 6.08 8.60 -0.17
N SER A 53 4.83 9.09 -0.18
CA SER A 53 4.15 9.57 1.03
C SER A 53 3.80 8.41 1.98
N ASP A 54 3.84 8.68 3.28
CA ASP A 54 3.65 7.70 4.35
C ASP A 54 2.44 8.00 5.26
N MET A 55 1.65 9.03 4.90
CA MET A 55 0.51 9.48 5.68
C MET A 55 -0.68 9.78 4.75
N ILE A 56 -1.87 9.43 5.23
CA ILE A 56 -3.16 9.85 4.68
C ILE A 56 -4.08 10.19 5.84
N GLU A 57 -4.92 11.19 5.62
CA GLU A 57 -6.12 11.42 6.41
C GLU A 57 -7.31 10.92 5.60
N MET A 58 -8.12 10.02 6.18
CA MET A 58 -9.24 9.38 5.51
C MET A 58 -10.42 9.29 6.47
N GLN A 59 -11.63 9.44 5.92
CA GLN A 59 -12.88 9.25 6.64
C GLN A 59 -13.50 7.92 6.24
N PHE A 60 -14.12 7.27 7.21
CA PHE A 60 -14.80 5.99 7.08
C PHE A 60 -16.21 6.16 7.66
N GLU A 61 -17.16 5.39 7.12
CA GLU A 61 -18.51 5.35 7.67
C GLU A 61 -18.51 4.66 9.04
N PRO A 62 -19.52 4.90 9.91
CA PRO A 62 -19.65 4.16 11.16
C PRO A 62 -19.78 2.64 10.90
N GLY A 63 -19.01 1.84 11.64
CA GLY A 63 -18.99 0.39 11.51
C GLY A 63 -17.59 -0.22 11.48
N PRO A 64 -17.51 -1.56 11.32
CA PRO A 64 -16.25 -2.29 11.25
C PRO A 64 -15.59 -2.13 9.89
N HIS A 65 -14.28 -1.88 9.90
CA HIS A 65 -13.45 -1.75 8.72
C HIS A 65 -12.16 -2.55 8.85
N ARG A 66 -11.56 -2.84 7.70
CA ARG A 66 -10.19 -3.35 7.61
C ARG A 66 -9.42 -2.65 6.52
N VAL A 67 -8.13 -2.49 6.73
CA VAL A 67 -7.23 -1.83 5.80
C VAL A 67 -5.97 -2.66 5.62
N CYS A 68 -5.68 -3.04 4.38
CA CYS A 68 -4.42 -3.67 4.01
C CYS A 68 -3.42 -2.60 3.62
N LEU A 69 -2.37 -2.46 4.41
CA LEU A 69 -1.17 -1.73 4.05
C LEU A 69 -0.26 -2.67 3.27
N GLN A 70 0.12 -2.29 2.05
CA GLN A 70 0.92 -3.14 1.19
C GLN A 70 1.95 -2.33 0.41
N ILE A 71 3.19 -2.84 0.36
CA ILE A 71 4.24 -2.23 -0.46
C ILE A 71 4.23 -2.88 -1.85
N GLY A 72 4.28 -2.02 -2.88
CA GLY A 72 4.50 -2.41 -4.27
C GLY A 72 5.84 -1.86 -4.77
N ASP A 73 6.47 -2.58 -5.69
CA ASP A 73 7.66 -2.09 -6.41
C ASP A 73 7.30 -0.99 -7.43
N GLY A 74 8.25 -0.58 -8.27
CA GLY A 74 7.99 0.42 -9.32
C GLY A 74 6.85 0.02 -10.29
N GLU A 75 6.62 -1.28 -10.53
CA GLU A 75 5.51 -1.78 -11.35
C GLU A 75 4.20 -1.95 -10.56
N HIS A 76 4.17 -1.53 -9.29
CA HIS A 76 3.08 -1.80 -8.34
C HIS A 76 2.86 -3.30 -8.10
N ARG A 77 3.90 -4.13 -8.26
CA ARG A 77 3.86 -5.55 -7.89
C ARG A 77 4.11 -5.69 -6.41
N THR A 78 3.24 -6.43 -5.73
CA THR A 78 3.35 -6.68 -4.30
C THR A 78 4.60 -7.46 -3.94
N ILE A 79 5.16 -7.17 -2.78
CA ILE A 79 6.40 -7.81 -2.30
C ILE A 79 6.09 -8.73 -1.12
N GLU A 80 6.69 -9.92 -1.13
CA GLU A 80 6.52 -10.93 -0.09
C GLU A 80 6.89 -10.37 1.30
N GLY A 81 6.03 -10.61 2.29
CA GLY A 81 6.25 -10.19 3.67
C GLY A 81 6.08 -8.69 3.93
N LEU A 82 5.86 -7.86 2.90
CA LEU A 82 5.70 -6.40 3.05
C LEU A 82 4.22 -5.97 2.99
N ASN A 83 3.41 -6.60 3.83
CA ASN A 83 2.01 -6.22 4.04
C ASN A 83 1.64 -6.31 5.52
N ALA A 84 0.61 -5.54 5.90
CA ALA A 84 0.02 -5.57 7.23
C ALA A 84 -1.48 -5.33 7.13
N MET A 85 -2.26 -6.11 7.89
CA MET A 85 -3.70 -5.95 8.02
C MET A 85 -4.01 -5.24 9.34
N VAL A 86 -4.80 -4.16 9.26
CA VAL A 86 -5.32 -3.46 10.43
C VAL A 86 -6.85 -3.53 10.39
N SER A 87 -7.47 -3.84 11.52
CA SER A 87 -8.92 -3.80 11.68
C SER A 87 -9.29 -2.82 12.77
N PHE A 88 -10.36 -2.06 12.55
CA PHE A 88 -10.86 -1.06 13.49
C PHE A 88 -12.37 -0.87 13.31
N THR A 89 -13.00 -0.21 14.27
CA THR A 89 -14.41 0.19 14.20
C THR A 89 -14.50 1.69 14.35
N VAL A 90 -15.29 2.32 13.50
CA VAL A 90 -15.66 3.73 13.61
C VAL A 90 -17.00 3.80 14.34
N GLU A 91 -17.06 4.62 15.39
CA GLU A 91 -18.27 4.84 16.20
C GLU A 91 -19.16 5.97 15.66
#